data_AF-A0A497YIY2-F1
#
_entry.id   AF-A0A497YIY2-F1
#
_cell.length_a   1.000
_cell.length_b   1.000
_cell.length_c   1.000
_cell.angle_alpha   90.00
_cell.angle_beta   90.00
_cell.angle_gamma   90.00
#
_symmetry.space_group_name_H-M   'P 1'
#
loop_
_entity.id
_entity.type
_entity.pdbx_description
1 polymer ?
#
loop_
_entity_poly.entity_id
_entity_poly.type
_entity_poly.pdbx_seq_one_letter_code
_entity_poly.pdbx_strand_id
1 'polypeptide(L)'
;MEIVRFSPSVLLYLNELVDVLFYENYFSIRESAIDYVIRLIDVAESKIVKKQYYSAPKAISHHGSWLIHFNISQKTTWYFVFEKSENRYLVTYVFNNYSKEAQNLNL
;
A
#
# COMPACT_ATOMS: atom_id res chain seq x y z
N MET A 1 -16.54 5.70 -14.08
CA MET A 1 -15.43 6.24 -13.27
C MET A 1 -15.01 5.17 -12.29
N GLU A 2 -13.74 4.79 -12.28
CA GLU A 2 -13.23 3.87 -11.27
C GLU A 2 -13.04 4.62 -9.95
N ILE A 3 -13.36 3.96 -8.84
CA ILE A 3 -13.34 4.55 -7.49
C ILE A 3 -12.45 3.69 -6.62
N VAL A 4 -11.34 4.25 -6.15
CA VAL A 4 -10.46 3.63 -5.16
C VAL A 4 -10.74 4.27 -3.80
N ARG A 5 -10.93 3.44 -2.78
CA ARG A 5 -11.07 3.87 -1.39
C ARG A 5 -10.16 3.04 -0.51
N PHE A 6 -9.81 3.59 0.65
CA PHE A 6 -8.98 2.94 1.65
C PHE A 6 -9.84 2.71 2.90
N SER A 7 -9.71 1.54 3.51
CA SER A 7 -10.37 1.27 4.79
C SER A 7 -9.87 2.24 5.88
N PRO A 8 -10.67 2.47 6.94
CA PRO A 8 -10.23 3.34 8.03
C PRO A 8 -8.90 2.90 8.67
N SER A 9 -8.65 1.59 8.76
CA SER A 9 -7.38 1.06 9.29
C SER A 9 -6.19 1.36 8.38
N VAL A 10 -6.38 1.29 7.06
CA VAL A 10 -5.32 1.64 6.10
C VAL A 10 -5.04 3.15 6.11
N LEU A 11 -6.09 3.97 6.19
CA LEU A 11 -5.92 5.43 6.32
C LEU A 11 -5.16 5.80 7.59
N LEU A 12 -5.50 5.17 8.72
CA LEU A 12 -4.78 5.36 9.98
C LEU A 12 -3.31 4.95 9.84
N TYR A 13 -3.04 3.75 9.31
CA TYR A 13 -1.68 3.26 9.09
C TYR A 13 -0.85 4.21 8.21
N LEU A 14 -1.41 4.68 7.09
CA LEU A 14 -0.72 5.60 6.18
C LEU A 14 -0.45 6.97 6.83
N ASN A 15 -1.35 7.44 7.68
CA ASN A 15 -1.12 8.67 8.46
C ASN A 15 -0.02 8.48 9.51
N GLU A 16 -0.05 7.38 10.26
CA GLU A 16 0.99 7.06 11.26
C GLU A 16 2.36 6.80 10.61
N LEU A 17 2.37 6.26 9.38
CA LEU A 17 3.59 6.06 8.60
C LEU A 17 4.34 7.37 8.36
N VAL A 18 3.65 8.51 8.20
CA VAL A 18 4.31 9.82 8.09
C VAL A 18 5.16 10.10 9.32
N ASP A 19 4.61 9.86 10.51
CA ASP A 19 5.32 10.11 11.76
C ASP A 19 6.47 9.14 11.95
N VAL A 20 6.30 7.85 11.63
CA VAL A 20 7.39 6.85 11.65
C VAL A 20 8.53 7.28 10.72
N LEU A 21 8.21 7.64 9.47
CA LEU A 21 9.22 8.04 8.49
C LEU A 21 10.00 9.30 8.93
N PHE A 22 9.35 10.22 9.64
CA PHE A 22 10.00 11.42 10.15
C PHE A 22 10.83 11.13 11.42
N TYR A 23 10.23 10.56 12.46
CA TYR A 23 10.89 10.36 13.76
C TYR A 23 12.03 9.32 13.71
N GLU A 24 11.94 8.33 12.82
CA GLU A 24 13.01 7.35 12.59
C GLU A 24 14.09 7.88 11.61
N ASN A 25 14.06 9.17 11.28
CA ASN A 25 15.04 9.85 10.42
C ASN A 25 15.18 9.28 9.00
N TYR A 26 14.12 8.64 8.46
CA TYR A 26 14.08 8.32 7.02
C TYR A 26 14.01 9.60 6.18
N PHE A 27 13.37 10.65 6.70
CA PHE A 27 13.40 12.00 6.13
C PHE A 27 13.79 13.03 7.18
N SER A 28 14.62 14.00 6.79
CA SER A 28 15.08 15.08 7.68
C SER A 28 14.03 16.17 7.91
N ILE A 29 12.97 16.20 7.12
CA ILE A 29 11.84 17.13 7.26
C ILE A 29 10.51 16.36 7.10
N ARG A 30 9.49 16.77 7.85
CA ARG A 30 8.20 16.06 7.90
C ARG A 30 7.45 16.13 6.58
N GLU A 31 7.60 17.24 5.85
CA GLU A 31 6.98 17.46 4.54
C GLU A 31 7.41 16.40 3.53
N SER A 32 8.70 16.00 3.54
CA SER A 32 9.18 14.92 2.66
C SER A 32 8.57 13.56 2.99
N ALA A 33 8.26 13.30 4.27
CA ALA A 33 7.55 12.08 4.67
C ALA A 33 6.07 12.11 4.20
N ILE A 34 5.41 13.27 4.28
CA ILE A 34 4.06 13.48 3.74
C ILE A 34 4.06 13.25 2.22
N ASP A 35 4.96 13.90 1.49
CA ASP A 35 5.08 13.76 0.04
C ASP A 35 5.35 12.31 -0.39
N TYR A 36 6.13 11.57 0.41
CA TYR A 36 6.36 10.16 0.19
C TYR A 36 5.06 9.35 0.29
N VAL A 37 4.26 9.56 1.34
CA VAL A 37 3.00 8.82 1.55
C VAL A 37 1.95 9.23 0.51
N ILE A 38 1.86 10.50 0.13
CA ILE A 38 0.97 10.96 -0.96
C ILE A 38 1.33 10.23 -2.26
N ARG A 39 2.62 10.24 -2.64
CA ARG A 39 3.08 9.53 -3.85
C ARG A 39 2.82 8.02 -3.77
N LEU A 40 2.94 7.43 -2.59
CA LEU A 40 2.62 6.02 -2.36
C LEU A 40 1.16 5.72 -2.68
N ILE A 41 0.24 6.57 -2.21
CA ILE A 41 -1.20 6.48 -2.49
C ILE A 41 -1.47 6.67 -3.98
N ASP A 42 -0.94 7.73 -4.60
CA ASP A 42 -1.16 8.05 -6.01
C ASP A 42 -0.74 6.90 -6.95
N VAL A 43 0.42 6.29 -6.68
CA VAL A 43 0.90 5.15 -7.47
C VAL A 43 0.02 3.92 -7.26
N ALA A 44 -0.44 3.66 -6.03
CA ALA A 44 -1.35 2.56 -5.75
C ALA A 44 -2.66 2.72 -6.52
N GLU A 45 -3.30 3.89 -6.43
CA GLU A 45 -4.54 4.18 -7.16
C GLU A 45 -4.36 4.03 -8.67
N SER A 46 -3.30 4.64 -9.22
CA SER A 46 -2.97 4.56 -10.65
C SER A 46 -2.79 3.12 -11.15
N LYS A 47 -2.14 2.26 -10.36
CA LYS A 47 -1.93 0.85 -10.70
C LYS A 47 -3.20 0.01 -10.58
N ILE A 48 -3.99 0.23 -9.54
CA ILE A 48 -5.30 -0.41 -9.37
C ILE A 48 -6.18 -0.09 -10.58
N VAL A 49 -6.25 1.18 -10.96
CA VAL A 49 -7.08 1.67 -12.06
C VAL A 49 -6.62 1.11 -13.42
N LYS A 50 -5.30 1.01 -13.62
CA LYS A 50 -4.71 0.40 -14.82
C LYS A 50 -4.78 -1.14 -14.83
N LYS A 51 -5.43 -1.74 -13.83
CA LYS A 51 -5.58 -3.20 -13.67
C LYS A 51 -4.25 -3.95 -13.64
N GLN A 52 -3.21 -3.31 -13.09
CA GLN A 52 -1.87 -3.88 -12.93
C GLN A 52 -1.76 -4.60 -11.59
N TYR A 53 -2.63 -5.60 -11.36
CA TYR A 53 -2.75 -6.33 -10.11
C TYR A 53 -2.83 -7.84 -10.31
N TYR A 54 -2.62 -8.57 -9.22
CA TYR A 54 -2.59 -10.03 -9.16
C TYR A 54 -3.58 -10.55 -8.13
N SER A 55 -3.92 -11.83 -8.19
CA SER A 55 -4.63 -12.49 -7.09
C SER A 55 -3.75 -12.50 -5.84
N ALA A 56 -4.33 -12.19 -4.68
CA ALA A 56 -3.61 -12.21 -3.42
C ALA A 56 -3.14 -13.63 -3.07
N PRO A 57 -1.86 -13.85 -2.71
CA PRO A 57 -1.39 -15.14 -2.21
C PRO A 57 -2.16 -15.58 -0.97
N LYS A 58 -2.31 -16.91 -0.78
CA LYS A 58 -3.04 -17.50 0.36
C LYS A 58 -2.57 -16.98 1.73
N ALA A 59 -1.30 -16.63 1.86
CA ALA A 59 -0.73 -16.09 3.09
C ALA A 59 -1.39 -14.76 3.53
N ILE A 60 -1.85 -13.95 2.58
CA ILE A 60 -2.42 -12.62 2.81
C ILE A 60 -3.87 -12.48 2.31
N SER A 61 -4.46 -13.56 1.79
CA SER A 61 -5.81 -13.51 1.19
C SER A 61 -6.92 -13.23 2.20
N HIS A 62 -6.63 -13.35 3.50
CA HIS A 62 -7.56 -12.96 4.58
C HIS A 62 -7.69 -11.44 4.72
N HIS A 63 -6.75 -10.67 4.16
CA HIS A 63 -6.86 -9.22 4.07
C HIS A 63 -7.64 -8.77 2.82
N GLY A 64 -7.65 -9.57 1.76
CA GLY A 64 -8.41 -9.29 0.55
C GLY A 64 -7.98 -10.17 -0.62
N SER A 65 -8.77 -10.14 -1.69
CA SER A 65 -8.65 -11.06 -2.82
C SER A 65 -7.59 -10.65 -3.86
N TRP A 66 -7.18 -9.37 -3.88
CA TRP A 66 -6.28 -8.82 -4.90
C TRP A 66 -5.09 -8.10 -4.28
N LEU A 67 -3.97 -8.09 -5.01
CA LEU A 67 -2.72 -7.50 -4.60
C LEU A 67 -2.11 -6.66 -5.72
N ILE A 68 -1.63 -5.46 -5.37
CA ILE A 68 -0.57 -4.79 -6.13
C ILE A 68 0.69 -4.69 -5.29
N HIS A 69 1.83 -4.66 -5.96
CA HIS A 69 3.09 -4.27 -5.34
C HIS A 69 3.92 -3.40 -6.27
N PHE A 70 4.70 -2.50 -5.68
CA PHE A 70 5.55 -1.57 -6.43
C PHE A 70 6.59 -0.93 -5.52
N ASN A 71 7.63 -0.39 -6.16
CA ASN A 71 8.74 0.26 -5.48
C ASN A 71 8.55 1.78 -5.58
N ILE A 72 8.58 2.47 -4.44
CA ILE A 72 8.67 3.94 -4.40
C ILE A 72 10.12 4.40 -4.22
N SER A 73 10.94 3.58 -3.57
CA SER A 73 12.38 3.75 -3.44
C SER A 73 13.10 2.51 -3.96
N GLN A 74 14.42 2.58 -4.13
CA GLN A 74 15.19 1.42 -4.60
C GLN A 74 15.14 0.22 -3.63
N LYS A 75 14.88 0.47 -2.33
CA LYS A 75 15.00 -0.54 -1.27
C LYS A 75 13.66 -1.03 -0.71
N THR A 76 12.59 -0.25 -0.91
CA THR A 76 11.28 -0.53 -0.31
C THR A 76 10.25 -0.89 -1.37
N THR A 77 9.78 -2.13 -1.29
CA THR A 77 8.61 -2.62 -2.04
C THR A 77 7.41 -2.52 -1.14
N TRP A 78 6.37 -1.87 -1.61
CA TRP A 78 5.08 -1.75 -0.93
C TRP A 78 4.07 -2.69 -1.54
N TYR A 79 3.17 -3.21 -0.70
CA TYR A 79 2.12 -4.16 -1.04
C TYR A 79 0.78 -3.58 -0.58
N PHE A 80 -0.19 -3.53 -1.50
CA PHE A 80 -1.55 -3.09 -1.20
C PHE A 80 -2.51 -4.24 -1.54
N VAL A 81 -3.18 -4.73 -0.51
CA VAL A 81 -4.22 -5.77 -0.63
C VAL A 81 -5.58 -5.08 -0.65
N PHE A 82 -6.46 -5.54 -1.53
CA PHE A 82 -7.74 -4.90 -1.75
C PHE A 82 -8.83 -5.87 -2.21
N GLU A 83 -10.06 -5.42 -2.03
CA GLU A 83 -11.25 -6.01 -2.64
C GLU A 83 -11.72 -5.16 -3.82
N LYS A 84 -12.40 -5.81 -4.77
CA LYS A 84 -12.99 -5.11 -5.90
C LYS A 84 -14.40 -5.63 -6.22
N SER A 85 -15.28 -4.71 -6.58
CA SER A 85 -16.60 -5.00 -7.13
C SER A 85 -16.88 -4.04 -8.28
N GLU A 86 -17.00 -4.59 -9.49
CA GLU A 86 -17.09 -3.82 -10.73
C GLU A 86 -15.97 -2.78 -10.86
N ASN A 87 -16.30 -1.48 -10.81
CA ASN A 87 -15.39 -0.35 -10.92
C ASN A 87 -15.05 0.28 -9.56
N ARG A 88 -15.32 -0.42 -8.46
CA ARG A 88 -15.08 0.03 -7.08
C ARG A 88 -14.04 -0.85 -6.43
N TYR A 89 -13.07 -0.21 -5.79
CA TYR A 89 -11.94 -0.86 -5.14
C TYR A 89 -11.86 -0.37 -3.69
N LEU A 90 -11.62 -1.31 -2.77
CA LEU A 90 -11.40 -1.01 -1.36
C LEU A 90 -10.07 -1.62 -0.93
N VAL A 91 -9.05 -0.77 -0.72
CA VAL A 91 -7.79 -1.18 -0.11
C VAL A 91 -8.03 -1.46 1.36
N THR A 92 -7.73 -2.67 1.77
CA THR A 92 -8.05 -3.22 3.09
C THR A 92 -6.81 -3.45 3.94
N TYR A 93 -5.63 -3.56 3.32
CA TYR A 93 -4.37 -3.76 4.03
C TYR A 93 -3.16 -3.29 3.24
N VAL A 94 -2.16 -2.74 3.93
CA VAL A 94 -0.93 -2.19 3.34
C VAL A 94 0.26 -2.59 4.22
N PHE A 95 1.35 -3.01 3.58
CA PHE A 95 2.60 -3.36 4.26
C PHE A 95 3.78 -3.24 3.28
N ASN A 96 5.01 -3.48 3.75
CA ASN A 96 6.21 -3.43 2.90
C ASN A 96 7.09 -4.68 3.08
N ASN A 97 8.18 -4.76 2.32
CA ASN A 97 9.10 -5.90 2.32
C ASN A 97 9.86 -6.13 3.64
N TYR A 98 9.77 -5.20 4.60
CA TYR A 98 10.32 -5.37 5.95
C TYR A 98 9.28 -5.92 6.94
N SER A 99 8.01 -6.02 6.55
CA SER A 99 6.93 -6.57 7.38
C SER A 99 6.97 -8.10 7.45
N LYS A 100 6.41 -8.69 8.51
CA LYS A 100 6.40 -10.16 8.71
C LYS A 100 5.62 -10.89 7.61
N GLU A 101 4.58 -10.23 7.11
CA GLU A 101 3.72 -10.70 6.03
C GLU A 101 4.53 -10.95 4.76
N ALA A 102 5.48 -10.06 4.44
CA ALA A 102 6.32 -10.16 3.25
C ALA A 102 7.30 -11.35 3.29
N GLN A 103 7.71 -11.81 4.47
CA GLN A 103 8.60 -12.97 4.61
C GLN A 103 7.95 -14.26 4.12
N ASN A 104 6.62 -14.32 4.12
CA ASN A 104 5.83 -15.47 3.70
C ASN A 104 5.28 -15.33 2.27
N LEU A 105 5.68 -14.26 1.56
CA LEU A 105 5.32 -14.05 0.17
C LEU A 105 6.36 -14.69 -0.72
N ASN A 106 6.01 -15.86 -1.28
CA ASN A 106 6.71 -16.40 -2.44
C ASN A 106 6.24 -15.63 -3.69
N LEU A 107 6.58 -14.34 -3.78
CA LEU A 107 6.25 -13.43 -4.90
C LEU A 107 7.43 -13.26 -5.85
#